data_AF-A0A6P8IZN3-F1
#
_entry.id   AF-A0A6P8IZN3-F1
#
_cell.length_a   1.000
_cell.length_b   1.000
_cell.length_c   1.000
_cell.angle_alpha   90.00
_cell.angle_beta   90.00
_cell.angle_gamma   90.00
#
_symmetry.space_group_name_H-M   'P 1'
#
loop_
_entity.id
_entity.type
_entity.pdbx_description
1 polymer ?
#
loop_
_entity_poly.entity_id
_entity_poly.type
_entity_poly.pdbx_seq_one_letter_code
_entity_poly.pdbx_strand_id
1 'polypeptide(L)'
;METETVTKTGGQVDDLCIALVDAANDKQGDVRDVIIMALHDIGKKQPEMVLTTIKAFLVKHQKLSLGHRVVLLKAASKVIKDSLDDLDINIGKQLIKLASDEMTKSKDIEPEWQTAASEVLVALGKRFDHEVMAELLDKLAPGSLPHYFVIQTLASLAAANAFGVVPFLKDILGRMLPMMGMAKQDNMKWVFANCKL
;
A
#
# COMPACT_ATOMS: atom_id res chain seq x y z
N MET A 1 -11.00 17.00 10.05
CA MET A 1 -10.24 17.22 8.81
C MET A 1 -8.82 17.52 9.25
N GLU A 2 -7.93 16.52 9.25
CA GLU A 2 -6.50 16.81 9.33
C GLU A 2 -6.12 17.54 8.04
N THR A 3 -5.59 18.75 8.17
CA THR A 3 -5.02 19.48 7.04
C THR A 3 -3.91 18.64 6.44
N GLU A 4 -4.11 18.19 5.20
CA GLU A 4 -3.12 17.45 4.43
C GLU A 4 -1.92 18.34 4.15
N THR A 5 -0.93 18.24 5.02
CA THR A 5 0.31 18.99 4.91
C THR A 5 1.25 18.17 4.05
N VAL A 6 1.45 18.64 2.81
CA VAL A 6 2.57 18.17 1.98
C VAL A 6 3.84 18.72 2.60
N THR A 7 4.80 17.85 2.91
CA THR A 7 6.15 18.27 3.32
C THR A 7 6.79 18.98 2.13
N LYS A 8 7.21 20.23 2.29
CA LYS A 8 7.82 21.02 1.22
C LYS A 8 9.30 21.25 1.49
N THR A 9 10.10 21.25 0.43
CA THR A 9 11.50 21.71 0.52
C THR A 9 11.63 23.22 0.34
N GLY A 10 10.63 23.84 -0.32
CA GLY A 10 10.64 25.25 -0.69
C GLY A 10 11.46 25.54 -1.95
N GLY A 11 11.84 24.50 -2.71
CA GLY A 11 12.69 24.59 -3.88
C GLY A 11 12.02 24.08 -5.15
N GLN A 12 12.71 24.19 -6.29
CA GLN A 12 12.21 23.75 -7.60
C GLN A 12 11.87 22.25 -7.67
N VAL A 13 12.41 21.45 -6.77
CA VAL A 13 12.13 20.01 -6.71
C VAL A 13 10.69 19.70 -6.29
N ASP A 14 10.04 20.59 -5.53
CA ASP A 14 8.62 20.46 -5.16
C ASP A 14 7.74 20.52 -6.43
N ASP A 15 7.98 21.52 -7.29
CA ASP A 15 7.23 21.71 -8.54
C ASP A 15 7.50 20.58 -9.54
N LEU A 16 8.76 20.12 -9.62
CA LEU A 16 9.13 18.97 -10.45
C LEU A 16 8.42 17.68 -10.00
N CYS A 17 8.35 17.44 -8.69
CA CYS A 17 7.65 16.27 -8.15
C CYS A 17 6.16 16.31 -8.49
N ILE A 18 5.51 17.48 -8.35
CA ILE A 18 4.10 17.66 -8.70
C ILE A 18 3.87 17.37 -10.19
N ALA A 19 4.71 17.93 -11.07
CA ALA A 19 4.60 17.71 -12.51
C ALA A 19 4.74 16.22 -12.90
N LEU A 20 5.66 15.50 -12.25
CA LEU A 20 5.81 14.05 -12.46
C LEU A 20 4.60 13.26 -11.97
N VAL A 21 4.04 13.63 -10.81
CA VAL A 21 2.82 13.00 -10.27
C VAL A 21 1.62 13.27 -11.17
N ASP A 22 1.46 14.47 -11.70
CA ASP A 22 0.41 14.84 -12.66
C ASP A 22 0.52 14.06 -13.97
N ALA A 23 1.75 13.86 -14.48
CA ALA A 23 2.01 13.18 -15.74
C ALA A 23 2.13 11.65 -15.61
N ALA A 24 1.93 11.07 -14.42
CA ALA A 24 2.32 9.69 -14.13
C ALA A 24 1.64 8.62 -14.99
N ASN A 25 0.45 8.88 -15.53
CA ASN A 25 -0.31 7.92 -16.33
C ASN A 25 -0.16 8.13 -17.84
N ASP A 26 1.06 7.98 -18.34
CA ASP A 26 1.31 8.00 -19.78
C ASP A 26 0.75 6.73 -20.47
N LYS A 27 0.44 6.85 -21.77
CA LYS A 27 -0.02 5.74 -22.60
C LYS A 27 1.06 4.66 -22.75
N GLN A 28 2.32 5.07 -22.83
CA GLN A 28 3.45 4.16 -23.03
C GLN A 28 3.99 3.65 -21.69
N GLY A 29 4.22 2.34 -21.59
CA GLY A 29 4.60 1.69 -20.33
C GLY A 29 6.01 2.03 -19.85
N ASP A 30 6.94 2.15 -20.78
CA ASP A 30 8.31 2.62 -20.54
C ASP A 30 8.35 4.04 -19.97
N VAL A 31 7.51 4.95 -20.48
CA VAL A 31 7.39 6.31 -19.93
C VAL A 31 6.88 6.27 -18.49
N ARG A 32 5.90 5.41 -18.18
CA ARG A 32 5.44 5.21 -16.79
C ARG A 32 6.57 4.71 -15.90
N ASP A 33 7.38 3.76 -16.37
CA ASP A 33 8.53 3.24 -15.62
C ASP A 33 9.60 4.31 -15.39
N VAL A 34 9.85 5.17 -16.38
CA VAL A 34 10.75 6.33 -16.23
C VAL A 34 10.23 7.30 -15.17
N ILE A 35 8.91 7.58 -15.13
CA ILE A 35 8.32 8.45 -14.10
C ILE A 35 8.45 7.82 -12.71
N ILE A 36 8.22 6.51 -12.57
CA ILE A 36 8.44 5.80 -11.30
C ILE A 36 9.89 5.98 -10.84
N MET A 37 10.86 5.86 -11.76
CA MET A 37 12.27 6.00 -11.43
C MET A 37 12.66 7.44 -11.11
N ALA A 38 12.11 8.42 -11.82
CA ALA A 38 12.33 9.83 -11.52
C ALA A 38 11.81 10.20 -10.12
N LEU A 39 10.58 9.78 -9.78
CA LEU A 39 10.02 9.98 -8.44
C LEU A 39 10.85 9.26 -7.37
N HIS A 40 11.34 8.06 -7.67
CA HIS A 40 12.21 7.30 -6.77
C HIS A 40 13.54 8.02 -6.51
N ASP A 41 14.20 8.54 -7.55
CA ASP A 41 15.48 9.24 -7.42
C ASP A 41 15.35 10.56 -6.65
N ILE A 42 14.24 11.30 -6.83
CA ILE A 42 13.91 12.44 -5.96
C ILE A 42 13.69 11.96 -4.52
N GLY A 43 12.95 10.87 -4.34
CA GLY A 43 12.61 10.31 -3.03
C GLY A 43 13.82 9.81 -2.24
N LYS A 44 14.91 9.39 -2.89
CA LYS A 44 16.18 9.07 -2.21
C LYS A 44 16.80 10.26 -1.48
N LYS A 45 16.45 11.49 -1.88
CA LYS A 45 16.93 12.74 -1.26
C LYS A 45 15.85 13.43 -0.43
N GLN A 46 14.60 13.33 -0.84
CA GLN A 46 13.45 14.02 -0.24
C GLN A 46 12.26 13.06 -0.08
N PRO A 47 12.40 11.98 0.73
CA PRO A 47 11.42 10.90 0.78
C PRO A 47 10.04 11.36 1.24
N GLU A 48 10.00 12.12 2.34
CA GLU A 48 8.74 12.60 2.92
C GLU A 48 8.00 13.57 2.00
N MET A 49 8.72 14.44 1.28
CA MET A 49 8.11 15.33 0.30
C MET A 49 7.45 14.53 -0.83
N VAL A 50 8.15 13.55 -1.41
CA VAL A 50 7.60 12.72 -2.49
C VAL A 50 6.40 11.91 -1.99
N LEU A 51 6.52 11.26 -0.84
CA LEU A 51 5.46 10.41 -0.28
C LEU A 51 4.21 11.21 0.10
N THR A 52 4.37 12.37 0.73
CA THR A 52 3.23 13.23 1.08
C THR A 52 2.60 13.88 -0.15
N THR A 53 3.38 14.19 -1.19
CA THR A 53 2.86 14.67 -2.49
C THR A 53 2.03 13.59 -3.18
N ILE A 54 2.54 12.36 -3.27
CA ILE A 54 1.79 11.22 -3.84
C ILE A 54 0.49 10.97 -3.07
N LYS A 55 0.57 10.95 -1.73
CA LYS A 55 -0.60 10.77 -0.86
C LYS A 55 -1.65 11.85 -1.12
N ALA A 56 -1.27 13.12 -1.03
CA ALA A 56 -2.18 14.25 -1.24
C ALA A 56 -2.83 14.18 -2.63
N PHE A 57 -2.07 13.77 -3.65
CA PHE A 57 -2.60 13.61 -5.00
C PHE A 57 -3.67 12.52 -5.10
N LEU A 58 -3.41 11.34 -4.54
CA LEU A 58 -4.33 10.20 -4.55
C LEU A 58 -5.63 10.50 -3.78
N VAL A 59 -5.52 11.20 -2.64
CA VAL A 59 -6.67 11.60 -1.84
C VAL A 59 -7.50 12.68 -2.54
N LYS A 60 -6.86 13.68 -3.14
CA LYS A 60 -7.53 14.75 -3.87
C LYS A 60 -8.28 14.22 -5.11
N HIS A 61 -7.72 13.25 -5.82
CA HIS A 61 -8.27 12.76 -7.09
C HIS A 61 -8.97 11.40 -6.94
N GLN A 62 -10.13 11.38 -6.29
CA GLN A 62 -10.88 10.14 -6.02
C GLN A 62 -11.33 9.37 -7.28
N LYS A 63 -11.49 10.07 -8.42
CA LYS A 63 -11.88 9.51 -9.73
C LYS A 63 -10.69 9.25 -10.67
N LEU A 64 -9.48 9.31 -10.15
CA LEU A 64 -8.26 9.03 -10.91
C LEU A 64 -8.25 7.59 -11.45
N SER A 65 -7.80 7.42 -12.69
CA SER A 65 -7.73 6.09 -13.32
C SER A 65 -6.84 5.11 -12.54
N LEU A 66 -7.14 3.81 -12.65
CA LEU A 66 -6.37 2.77 -11.93
C LEU A 66 -4.91 2.73 -12.38
N GLY A 67 -4.62 2.88 -13.67
CA GLY A 67 -3.24 2.94 -14.18
C GLY A 67 -2.40 4.02 -13.52
N HIS A 68 -2.99 5.21 -13.32
CA HIS A 68 -2.33 6.31 -12.60
C HIS A 68 -2.07 5.94 -11.14
N ARG A 69 -3.07 5.38 -10.46
CA ARG A 69 -2.95 4.94 -9.07
C ARG A 69 -1.83 3.92 -8.90
N VAL A 70 -1.75 2.94 -9.81
CA VAL A 70 -0.69 1.91 -9.86
C VAL A 70 0.70 2.55 -9.93
N VAL A 71 0.91 3.50 -10.84
CA VAL A 71 2.22 4.17 -11.01
C VAL A 71 2.65 4.87 -9.72
N LEU A 72 1.74 5.64 -9.12
CA LEU A 72 2.04 6.38 -7.89
C LEU A 72 2.31 5.47 -6.69
N LEU A 73 1.53 4.40 -6.53
CA LEU A 73 1.74 3.41 -5.47
C LEU A 73 3.06 2.66 -5.63
N LYS A 74 3.42 2.27 -6.87
CA LYS A 74 4.72 1.66 -7.16
C LYS A 74 5.88 2.59 -6.84
N ALA A 75 5.79 3.86 -7.23
CA ALA A 75 6.79 4.87 -6.89
C ALA A 75 6.92 5.04 -5.37
N ALA A 76 5.79 5.16 -4.65
CA ALA A 76 5.79 5.25 -3.19
C ALA A 76 6.45 4.03 -2.52
N SER A 77 6.13 2.81 -2.97
CA SER A 77 6.75 1.58 -2.43
C SER A 77 8.27 1.59 -2.60
N LYS A 78 8.79 2.05 -3.75
CA LYS A 78 10.24 2.16 -3.98
C LYS A 78 10.91 3.20 -3.08
N VAL A 79 10.30 4.38 -2.91
CA VAL A 79 10.81 5.41 -2.00
C VAL A 79 10.85 4.90 -0.57
N ILE A 80 9.75 4.28 -0.09
CA ILE A 80 9.67 3.70 1.26
C ILE A 80 10.76 2.66 1.49
N LYS A 81 11.03 1.77 0.53
CA LYS A 81 12.07 0.73 0.68
C LYS A 81 13.46 1.29 0.93
N ASP A 82 13.78 2.46 0.38
CA ASP A 82 15.09 3.10 0.52
C ASP A 82 15.18 4.05 1.72
N SER A 83 14.04 4.52 2.24
CA SER A 83 13.99 5.53 3.30
C SER A 83 13.26 5.08 4.57
N LEU A 84 13.03 3.77 4.73
CA LEU A 84 12.12 3.25 5.75
C LEU A 84 12.57 3.62 7.17
N ASP A 85 13.88 3.52 7.44
CA ASP A 85 14.45 3.69 8.79
C ASP A 85 14.34 5.13 9.31
N ASP A 86 14.33 6.10 8.41
CA ASP A 86 14.27 7.53 8.73
C ASP A 86 12.87 8.14 8.55
N LEU A 87 11.90 7.37 8.05
CA LEU A 87 10.55 7.88 7.79
C LEU A 87 9.83 8.30 9.09
N ASP A 88 9.23 9.50 9.10
CA ASP A 88 8.38 9.93 10.22
C ASP A 88 7.22 8.95 10.48
N ILE A 89 6.95 8.71 11.77
CA ILE A 89 5.93 7.75 12.21
C ILE A 89 4.51 8.16 11.80
N ASN A 90 4.19 9.45 11.79
CA ASN A 90 2.86 9.92 11.41
C ASN A 90 2.67 9.80 9.91
N ILE A 91 3.69 10.12 9.11
CA ILE A 91 3.68 9.89 7.67
C ILE A 91 3.51 8.40 7.37
N GLY A 92 4.26 7.53 8.06
CA GLY A 92 4.11 6.07 7.98
C GLY A 92 2.65 5.64 8.21
N LYS A 93 2.04 6.04 9.34
CA LYS A 93 0.63 5.74 9.66
C LYS A 93 -0.36 6.22 8.60
N GLN A 94 -0.16 7.42 8.06
CA GLN A 94 -1.01 7.96 7.02
C GLN A 94 -0.90 7.16 5.71
N LEU A 95 0.30 6.71 5.35
CA LEU A 95 0.54 5.88 4.17
C LEU A 95 -0.02 4.46 4.33
N ILE A 96 0.08 3.88 5.54
CA ILE A 96 -0.56 2.60 5.88
C ILE A 96 -2.07 2.72 5.63
N LYS A 97 -2.69 3.79 6.15
CA LYS A 97 -4.12 3.99 5.97
C LYS A 97 -4.51 4.14 4.50
N LEU A 98 -3.77 4.99 3.78
CA LEU A 98 -3.98 5.19 2.34
C LEU A 98 -3.89 3.86 1.58
N ALA A 99 -2.81 3.09 1.76
CA ALA A 99 -2.58 1.86 1.02
C ALA A 99 -3.63 0.79 1.34
N SER A 100 -4.01 0.66 2.60
CA SER A 100 -5.10 -0.21 3.05
C SER A 100 -6.44 0.15 2.41
N ASP A 101 -6.75 1.44 2.33
CA ASP A 101 -7.98 1.92 1.68
C ASP A 101 -7.92 1.74 0.16
N GLU A 102 -6.81 2.08 -0.52
CA GLU A 102 -6.62 1.82 -1.95
C GLU A 102 -6.80 0.33 -2.29
N MET A 103 -6.21 -0.57 -1.50
CA MET A 103 -6.28 -2.02 -1.68
C MET A 103 -7.70 -2.58 -1.54
N THR A 104 -8.54 -1.94 -0.72
CA THR A 104 -9.89 -2.44 -0.36
C THR A 104 -11.03 -1.59 -0.92
N LYS A 105 -10.72 -0.56 -1.72
CA LYS A 105 -11.69 0.42 -2.23
C LYS A 105 -12.67 -0.18 -3.25
N SER A 106 -12.23 -1.16 -4.04
CA SER A 106 -13.12 -1.95 -4.91
C SER A 106 -13.39 -3.32 -4.30
N LYS A 107 -14.58 -3.88 -4.57
CA LYS A 107 -14.90 -5.29 -4.29
C LYS A 107 -14.44 -6.21 -5.41
N ASP A 108 -14.23 -5.66 -6.60
CA ASP A 108 -13.72 -6.39 -7.75
C ASP A 108 -12.21 -6.58 -7.61
N ILE A 109 -11.74 -7.70 -8.17
CA ILE A 109 -10.32 -8.03 -8.15
C ILE A 109 -9.65 -7.23 -9.27
N GLU A 110 -8.80 -6.28 -8.88
CA GLU A 110 -8.03 -5.41 -9.76
C GLU A 110 -6.54 -5.64 -9.48
N PRO A 111 -5.93 -6.71 -10.05
CA PRO A 111 -4.68 -7.25 -9.53
C PRO A 111 -3.53 -6.25 -9.51
N GLU A 112 -3.36 -5.44 -10.56
CA GLU A 112 -2.25 -4.49 -10.64
C GLU A 112 -2.33 -3.40 -9.57
N TRP A 113 -3.52 -2.83 -9.38
CA TRP A 113 -3.74 -1.75 -8.41
C TRP A 113 -3.63 -2.26 -6.98
N GLN A 114 -4.28 -3.39 -6.69
CA GLN A 114 -4.30 -3.95 -5.35
C GLN A 114 -2.94 -4.55 -4.97
N THR A 115 -2.17 -5.08 -5.93
CA THR A 115 -0.78 -5.50 -5.71
C THR A 115 0.11 -4.28 -5.40
N ALA A 116 -0.02 -3.18 -6.16
CA ALA A 116 0.77 -1.98 -5.90
C ALA A 116 0.50 -1.40 -4.49
N ALA A 117 -0.76 -1.43 -4.05
CA ALA A 117 -1.12 -1.04 -2.69
C ALA A 117 -0.57 -2.02 -1.63
N SER A 118 -0.64 -3.33 -1.88
CA SER A 118 -0.06 -4.37 -1.03
C SER A 118 1.46 -4.19 -0.87
N GLU A 119 2.18 -3.86 -1.94
CA GLU A 119 3.62 -3.60 -1.91
C GLU A 119 4.02 -2.39 -1.06
N VAL A 120 3.14 -1.39 -0.92
CA VAL A 120 3.33 -0.26 0.00
C VAL A 120 3.20 -0.74 1.46
N LEU A 121 2.16 -1.52 1.76
CA LEU A 121 1.95 -2.09 3.10
C LEU A 121 3.08 -3.02 3.52
N VAL A 122 3.54 -3.90 2.62
CA VAL A 122 4.66 -4.82 2.87
C VAL A 122 5.97 -4.05 3.10
N ALA A 123 6.22 -2.98 2.35
CA ALA A 123 7.40 -2.16 2.56
C ALA A 123 7.38 -1.47 3.93
N LEU A 124 6.25 -0.87 4.32
CA LEU A 124 6.07 -0.22 5.63
C LEU A 124 6.14 -1.21 6.78
N GLY A 125 5.57 -2.41 6.62
CA GLY A 125 5.49 -3.46 7.65
C GLY A 125 6.83 -4.10 8.01
N LYS A 126 7.94 -3.70 7.39
CA LYS A 126 9.29 -4.06 7.84
C LYS A 126 9.73 -3.28 9.09
N ARG A 127 9.18 -2.10 9.33
CA ARG A 127 9.47 -1.23 10.49
C ARG A 127 8.22 -0.86 11.29
N PHE A 128 7.10 -0.63 10.62
CA PHE A 128 5.80 -0.29 11.20
C PHE A 128 4.90 -1.52 11.24
N ASP A 129 5.48 -2.68 11.60
CA ASP A 129 4.80 -3.97 11.61
C ASP A 129 3.54 -3.95 12.49
N HIS A 130 3.62 -3.39 13.71
CA HIS A 130 2.47 -3.30 14.59
C HIS A 130 1.32 -2.48 13.98
N GLU A 131 1.61 -1.29 13.43
CA GLU A 131 0.62 -0.44 12.78
C GLU A 131 0.01 -1.08 11.53
N VAL A 132 0.82 -1.72 10.69
CA VAL A 132 0.34 -2.42 9.48
C VAL A 132 -0.55 -3.59 9.87
N MET A 133 -0.15 -4.38 10.86
CA MET A 133 -0.91 -5.53 11.34
C MET A 133 -2.24 -5.10 11.96
N ALA A 134 -2.25 -4.02 12.74
CA ALA A 134 -3.49 -3.46 13.30
C ALA A 134 -4.47 -3.05 12.19
N GLU A 135 -4.01 -2.29 11.18
CA GLU A 135 -4.86 -1.85 10.06
C GLU A 135 -5.38 -3.04 9.24
N LEU A 136 -4.56 -4.07 8.97
CA LEU A 136 -5.00 -5.26 8.24
C LEU A 136 -5.98 -6.13 9.05
N LEU A 137 -5.77 -6.26 10.36
CA LEU A 137 -6.71 -6.97 11.24
C LEU A 137 -8.06 -6.26 11.28
N ASP A 138 -8.09 -4.93 11.27
CA ASP A 138 -9.35 -4.18 11.17
C ASP A 138 -10.11 -4.46 9.87
N LYS A 139 -9.40 -4.74 8.77
CA LYS A 139 -10.02 -5.20 7.51
C LYS A 139 -10.46 -6.67 7.55
N LEU A 140 -10.02 -7.45 8.55
CA LEU A 140 -10.51 -8.80 8.85
C LEU A 140 -11.64 -8.76 9.90
N ALA A 141 -12.75 -8.09 9.57
CA ALA A 141 -13.89 -8.01 10.48
C ALA A 141 -14.53 -9.40 10.73
N PRO A 142 -14.84 -9.77 11.99
CA PRO A 142 -15.48 -11.04 12.28
C PRO A 142 -16.84 -11.19 11.58
N GLY A 143 -17.08 -12.36 10.98
CA GLY A 143 -18.37 -12.70 10.37
C GLY A 143 -18.62 -12.12 8.98
N SER A 144 -17.68 -11.37 8.40
CA SER A 144 -17.71 -10.95 7.00
C SER A 144 -16.56 -11.58 6.22
N LEU A 145 -16.76 -11.68 4.91
CA LEU A 145 -15.71 -12.16 4.02
C LEU A 145 -14.72 -11.03 3.73
N PRO A 146 -13.43 -11.19 4.05
CA PRO A 146 -12.45 -10.17 3.77
C PRO A 146 -12.13 -10.10 2.28
N HIS A 147 -11.67 -8.94 1.85
CA HIS A 147 -11.18 -8.75 0.50
C HIS A 147 -9.94 -9.64 0.25
N TYR A 148 -9.85 -10.29 -0.91
CA TYR A 148 -8.78 -11.24 -1.27
C TYR A 148 -7.38 -10.70 -0.96
N PHE A 149 -7.11 -9.46 -1.35
CA PHE A 149 -5.80 -8.84 -1.15
C PHE A 149 -5.42 -8.58 0.32
N VAL A 150 -6.38 -8.56 1.26
CA VAL A 150 -6.05 -8.48 2.69
C VAL A 150 -5.32 -9.76 3.12
N ILE A 151 -5.83 -10.92 2.71
CA ILE A 151 -5.22 -12.22 3.01
C ILE A 151 -3.88 -12.37 2.28
N GLN A 152 -3.82 -12.01 0.99
CA GLN A 152 -2.58 -12.04 0.21
C GLN A 152 -1.49 -11.14 0.82
N THR A 153 -1.86 -9.96 1.32
CA THR A 153 -0.92 -9.03 1.95
C THR A 153 -0.40 -9.56 3.28
N LEU A 154 -1.25 -10.17 4.11
CA LEU A 154 -0.82 -10.84 5.33
C LEU A 154 0.19 -11.97 5.06
N ALA A 155 -0.06 -12.78 4.02
CA ALA A 155 0.91 -13.80 3.59
C ALA A 155 2.23 -13.18 3.12
N SER A 156 2.16 -12.09 2.35
CA SER A 156 3.34 -11.38 1.86
C SER A 156 4.15 -10.73 3.00
N LEU A 157 3.48 -10.21 4.03
CA LEU A 157 4.10 -9.71 5.25
C LEU A 157 4.77 -10.83 6.05
N ALA A 158 4.13 -11.99 6.19
CA ALA A 158 4.73 -13.13 6.88
C ALA A 158 6.03 -13.58 6.18
N ALA A 159 6.04 -13.58 4.85
CA ALA A 159 7.24 -13.88 4.06
C ALA A 159 8.33 -12.80 4.17
N ALA A 160 7.95 -11.52 4.25
CA ALA A 160 8.89 -10.40 4.29
C ALA A 160 9.41 -10.05 5.69
N ASN A 161 8.60 -10.27 6.73
CA ASN A 161 8.86 -9.95 8.13
C ASN A 161 8.08 -10.90 9.07
N ALA A 162 8.50 -12.16 9.14
CA ALA A 162 7.86 -13.15 10.00
C ALA A 162 7.80 -12.72 11.48
N PHE A 163 8.87 -12.10 11.99
CA PHE A 163 8.95 -11.68 13.39
C PHE A 163 7.88 -10.64 13.75
N GLY A 164 7.58 -9.71 12.86
CA GLY A 164 6.51 -8.72 13.07
C GLY A 164 5.10 -9.31 12.98
N VAL A 165 4.93 -10.44 12.27
CA VAL A 165 3.62 -11.11 12.14
C VAL A 165 3.35 -12.08 13.29
N VAL A 166 4.37 -12.77 13.82
CA VAL A 166 4.24 -13.81 14.86
C VAL A 166 3.35 -13.40 16.04
N PRO A 167 3.48 -12.19 16.63
CA PRO A 167 2.64 -11.76 17.74
C PRO A 167 1.13 -11.74 17.43
N PHE A 168 0.75 -11.58 16.16
CA PHE A 168 -0.62 -11.45 15.71
C PHE A 168 -1.22 -12.76 15.17
N LEU A 169 -0.43 -13.83 15.02
CA LEU A 169 -0.87 -15.09 14.39
C LEU A 169 -2.14 -15.66 15.02
N LYS A 170 -2.27 -15.58 16.36
CA LYS A 170 -3.44 -16.06 17.07
C LYS A 170 -4.72 -15.33 16.63
N ASP A 171 -4.63 -14.02 16.47
CA ASP A 171 -5.76 -13.18 16.07
C ASP A 171 -6.11 -13.37 14.59
N ILE A 172 -5.09 -13.48 13.73
CA ILE A 172 -5.26 -13.79 12.31
C ILE A 172 -6.00 -15.13 12.15
N LEU A 173 -5.49 -16.20 12.77
CA LEU A 173 -6.09 -17.54 12.69
C LEU A 173 -7.50 -17.55 13.31
N GLY A 174 -7.67 -16.91 14.47
CA GLY A 174 -8.97 -16.80 15.12
C GLY A 174 -10.04 -16.13 14.26
N ARG A 175 -9.66 -15.10 13.49
CA ARG A 175 -10.56 -14.41 12.55
C ARG A 175 -10.81 -15.21 11.27
N MET A 176 -9.80 -15.92 10.74
CA MET A 176 -9.92 -16.69 9.50
C MET A 176 -10.68 -18.02 9.65
N LEU A 177 -10.57 -18.70 10.81
CA LEU A 177 -11.18 -20.02 11.04
C LEU A 177 -12.70 -20.06 10.74
N PRO A 178 -13.52 -19.10 11.21
CA PRO A 178 -14.94 -19.06 10.85
C PRO A 178 -15.19 -18.89 9.35
N MET A 179 -14.32 -18.17 8.65
CA MET A 179 -14.48 -17.88 7.22
C MET A 179 -14.24 -19.10 6.35
N MET A 180 -13.36 -20.01 6.77
CA MET A 180 -13.08 -21.26 6.05
C MET A 180 -14.34 -22.13 5.90
N GLY A 181 -15.25 -22.08 6.88
CA GLY A 181 -16.57 -22.74 6.80
C GLY A 181 -17.58 -22.01 5.91
N MET A 182 -17.38 -20.70 5.70
CA MET A 182 -18.24 -19.84 4.86
C MET A 182 -17.78 -19.78 3.40
N ALA A 183 -16.53 -20.16 3.12
CA ALA A 183 -15.92 -20.25 1.79
C ALA A 183 -16.51 -21.40 0.95
N LYS A 184 -17.80 -21.29 0.60
CA LYS A 184 -18.49 -22.21 -0.31
C LYS A 184 -18.21 -21.93 -1.80
N GLN A 185 -17.57 -20.80 -2.14
CA GLN A 185 -17.19 -20.44 -3.51
C GLN A 185 -15.75 -20.90 -3.83
N ASP A 186 -15.56 -21.48 -5.02
CA ASP A 186 -14.32 -22.17 -5.45
C ASP A 186 -13.08 -21.28 -5.46
N ASN A 187 -13.24 -19.98 -5.77
CA ASN A 187 -12.12 -19.03 -5.82
C ASN A 187 -11.43 -18.92 -4.45
N MET A 188 -12.17 -19.03 -3.35
CA MET A 188 -11.62 -18.81 -2.01
C MET A 188 -10.97 -20.05 -1.41
N LYS A 189 -11.43 -21.24 -1.80
CA LYS A 189 -10.73 -22.50 -1.49
C LYS A 189 -9.32 -22.49 -2.11
N TRP A 190 -9.20 -21.97 -3.33
CA TRP A 190 -7.90 -21.84 -4.00
C TRP A 190 -6.96 -20.87 -3.25
N VAL A 191 -7.49 -19.78 -2.69
CA VAL A 191 -6.73 -18.79 -1.91
C VAL A 191 -6.16 -19.39 -0.62
N PHE A 192 -6.99 -20.10 0.17
CA PHE A 192 -6.53 -20.75 1.38
C PHE A 192 -5.55 -21.90 1.10
N ALA A 193 -5.73 -22.62 -0.01
CA ALA A 193 -4.84 -23.73 -0.38
C ALA A 193 -3.46 -23.28 -0.91
N ASN A 194 -3.35 -22.06 -1.46
CA ASN A 194 -2.11 -21.54 -2.06
C ASN A 194 -1.43 -20.42 -1.26
N CYS A 195 -2.00 -19.96 -0.15
CA CYS A 195 -1.27 -19.11 0.79
C CYS A 195 -0.14 -19.92 1.43
N LYS A 196 1.09 -19.69 0.97
CA LYS A 196 2.30 -20.11 1.69
C LYS A 196 2.52 -19.11 2.82
N LEU A 197 2.04 -19.45 4.01
CA LEU A 197 2.54 -18.89 5.28
C LEU A 197 3.91 -19.51 5.60
#